data_AF-A0A973I6T2-F1
#
_entry.id   AF-A0A973I6T2-F1
#
_cell.length_a   1.000
_cell.length_b   1.000
_cell.length_c   1.000
_cell.angle_alpha   90.00
_cell.angle_beta   90.00
_cell.angle_gamma   90.00
#
_symmetry.space_group_name_H-M   'P 1'
#
loop_
_entity.id
_entity.type
_entity.pdbx_description
1 polymer ?
#
loop_
_entity_poly.entity_id
_entity_poly.type
_entity_poly.pdbx_seq_one_letter_code
_entity_poly.pdbx_strand_id
1 'polypeptide(L)'
;MFRVYDNPKNPEQTHWKLEGKNVLTEEDTVYLWGVKRITDTGAFSNLFIQALCARMAADMAVPFTENARLQADMWALYDRKLEEAAARDGMQGRNEKFNEG
;
A
#
# COMPACT_ATOMS: atom_id res chain seq x y z
N MET A 1 -0.16 -13.50 -0.97
CA MET A 1 -0.32 -13.84 0.46
C MET A 1 -1.34 -12.88 1.02
N PHE A 2 -2.40 -13.38 1.65
CA PHE A 2 -3.41 -12.57 2.33
C PHE A 2 -3.03 -12.58 3.81
N ARG A 3 -2.74 -11.41 4.38
CA ARG A 3 -2.43 -11.27 5.81
C ARG A 3 -3.60 -10.58 6.46
N VAL A 4 -4.02 -11.08 7.62
CA VAL A 4 -5.18 -10.57 8.35
C VAL A 4 -4.74 -10.31 9.79
N TYR A 5 -5.29 -9.26 10.38
CA TYR A 5 -5.02 -8.78 11.73
C TYR A 5 -6.34 -8.51 12.43
N ASP A 6 -6.33 -8.65 13.75
CA ASP A 6 -7.46 -8.26 14.58
C ASP A 6 -7.77 -6.78 14.40
N ASN A 7 -9.07 -6.45 14.38
CA ASN A 7 -9.50 -5.07 14.32
C ASN A 7 -9.40 -4.45 15.73
N PRO A 8 -8.47 -3.51 16.00
CA PRO A 8 -8.30 -2.93 17.33
C PRO A 8 -9.50 -2.08 17.77
N LYS A 9 -10.41 -1.73 16.86
CA LYS A 9 -11.66 -1.00 17.18
C LYS A 9 -12.78 -1.90 17.69
N ASN A 10 -12.66 -3.22 17.58
CA ASN A 10 -13.64 -4.16 18.11
C ASN A 10 -12.93 -5.33 18.84
N PRO A 11 -12.46 -5.09 20.08
CA PRO A 11 -11.67 -6.06 20.83
C PRO A 11 -12.45 -7.29 21.31
N GLU A 12 -13.78 -7.29 21.21
CA GLU A 12 -14.62 -8.42 21.64
C GLU A 12 -14.82 -9.49 20.56
N GLN A 13 -14.45 -9.20 19.30
CA GLN A 13 -14.75 -10.05 18.14
C GLN A 13 -13.56 -10.93 17.70
N THR A 14 -12.79 -11.46 18.65
CA THR A 14 -11.53 -12.18 18.39
C THR A 14 -11.73 -13.67 18.08
N HIS A 15 -12.95 -14.12 17.79
CA HIS A 15 -13.29 -15.53 17.54
C HIS A 15 -13.18 -15.89 16.05
N TRP A 16 -12.00 -15.66 15.47
CA TRP A 16 -11.71 -16.06 14.10
C TRP A 16 -10.28 -16.61 13.98
N LYS A 17 -10.07 -17.50 13.01
CA LYS A 17 -8.79 -18.13 12.73
C LYS A 17 -8.51 -18.10 11.23
N LEU A 18 -7.27 -17.77 10.85
CA LEU A 18 -6.82 -17.87 9.46
C LEU A 18 -6.28 -19.28 9.19
N GLU A 19 -6.90 -20.00 8.26
CA GLU A 19 -6.38 -21.28 7.75
C GLU A 19 -6.10 -21.17 6.25
N GLY A 20 -4.82 -21.01 5.91
CA GLY A 20 -4.36 -20.83 4.53
C GLY A 20 -4.89 -19.52 3.91
N LYS A 21 -5.96 -19.62 3.11
CA LYS A 21 -6.65 -18.48 2.47
C LYS A 21 -8.07 -18.25 3.00
N ASN A 22 -8.51 -19.05 3.97
CA ASN A 22 -9.86 -19.01 4.49
C ASN A 22 -9.86 -18.45 5.91
N VAL A 23 -10.89 -17.67 6.24
CA VAL A 23 -11.16 -17.19 7.60
C VAL A 23 -12.25 -18.10 8.17
N LEU A 24 -11.94 -18.80 9.27
CA LEU A 24 -12.89 -19.62 10.00
C LEU A 24 -13.39 -18.85 11.22
N THR A 25 -14.68 -18.90 11.46
CA THR A 25 -15.35 -18.29 12.61
C THR A 25 -16.65 -19.05 12.90
N GLU A 26 -17.09 -19.00 14.15
CA GLU A 26 -18.40 -19.50 14.57
C GLU A 26 -19.47 -18.40 14.52
N GLU A 27 -19.06 -17.15 14.29
CA GLU A 27 -19.92 -15.97 14.25
C GLU A 27 -20.45 -15.69 12.84
N ASP A 28 -21.65 -15.13 12.74
CA ASP A 28 -22.26 -14.75 11.45
C ASP A 28 -21.50 -13.59 10.76
N THR A 29 -20.74 -12.79 11.52
CA THR A 29 -20.01 -11.62 11.01
C THR A 29 -18.67 -11.46 11.73
N VAL A 30 -17.61 -11.17 10.97
CA VAL A 30 -16.24 -10.90 11.48
C VAL A 30 -15.69 -9.58 10.90
N TYR A 31 -15.23 -8.68 11.77
CA TYR A 31 -14.50 -7.47 11.39
C TYR A 31 -12.99 -7.71 11.48
N LEU A 32 -12.31 -7.57 10.34
CA LEU A 32 -10.89 -7.87 10.21
C LEU A 32 -10.18 -6.80 9.37
N TRP A 33 -8.90 -6.59 9.64
CA TRP A 33 -8.03 -5.75 8.80
C TRP A 33 -7.08 -6.63 8.01
N GLY A 34 -6.96 -6.41 6.70
CA GLY A 34 -6.18 -7.29 5.86
C GLY A 34 -5.36 -6.58 4.80
N VAL A 35 -4.20 -7.17 4.48
CA VAL A 35 -3.39 -6.81 3.32
C VAL A 35 -3.54 -7.90 2.28
N LYS A 36 -4.05 -7.53 1.11
CA LYS A 36 -4.20 -8.41 -0.04
C LYS A 36 -3.16 -8.07 -1.10
N ARG A 37 -2.57 -9.10 -1.71
CA ARG A 37 -1.79 -8.91 -2.95
C ARG A 37 -2.75 -8.54 -4.07
N ILE A 38 -2.60 -7.33 -4.60
CA ILE A 38 -3.27 -6.87 -5.81
C ILE A 38 -2.31 -7.13 -6.98
N THR A 39 -2.78 -7.85 -7.99
CA THR A 39 -2.01 -8.14 -9.22
C THR A 39 -2.40 -7.23 -10.37
N ASP A 40 -3.56 -6.58 -10.27
CA ASP A 40 -3.99 -5.58 -11.23
C ASP A 40 -3.27 -4.26 -10.97
N THR A 41 -2.41 -3.86 -11.91
CA THR A 41 -1.67 -2.60 -11.83
C THR A 41 -2.58 -1.38 -11.92
N GLY A 42 -3.75 -1.50 -12.56
CA GLY A 42 -4.72 -0.40 -12.68
C GLY A 42 -5.45 -0.06 -11.38
N ALA A 43 -5.39 -0.95 -10.39
CA ALA A 43 -5.97 -0.72 -9.07
C ALA A 43 -5.10 0.17 -8.16
N PHE A 44 -3.89 0.52 -8.57
CA PHE A 44 -3.04 1.46 -7.83
C PHE A 44 -3.23 2.89 -8.32
N SER A 45 -2.98 3.87 -7.43
CA SER A 45 -3.02 5.28 -7.83
C SER A 45 -1.96 5.56 -8.90
N ASN A 46 -2.28 6.44 -9.84
CA ASN A 46 -1.35 6.78 -10.93
C ASN A 46 -0.03 7.37 -10.38
N LEU A 47 -0.08 8.07 -9.22
CA LEU A 47 1.13 8.58 -8.56
C LEU A 47 2.00 7.46 -7.99
N PHE A 48 1.38 6.42 -7.39
CA PHE A 48 2.12 5.24 -6.94
C PHE A 48 2.85 4.57 -8.12
N ILE A 49 2.16 4.40 -9.26
CA ILE A 49 2.77 3.80 -10.46
C ILE A 49 3.98 4.65 -10.92
N GLN A 50 3.85 5.98 -10.95
CA GLN A 50 4.95 6.86 -11.33
C GLN A 50 6.14 6.77 -10.38
N ALA A 51 5.90 6.73 -9.07
CA ALA A 51 6.96 6.55 -8.07
C ALA A 51 7.65 5.20 -8.24
N LEU A 52 6.89 4.12 -8.44
CA LEU A 52 7.44 2.78 -8.68
C LEU A 52 8.31 2.75 -9.95
N CYS A 53 7.83 3.34 -11.05
CA CYS A 53 8.61 3.43 -12.29
C CYS A 53 9.90 4.23 -12.12
N ALA A 54 9.86 5.37 -11.41
CA ALA A 54 11.05 6.18 -11.14
C ALA A 54 12.08 5.41 -10.29
N ARG A 55 11.62 4.63 -9.29
CA ARG A 55 12.49 3.76 -8.50
C ARG A 55 13.18 2.71 -9.36
N MET A 56 12.41 2.02 -10.18
CA MET A 56 12.95 1.00 -11.10
C MET A 56 13.95 1.62 -12.08
N ALA A 57 13.67 2.82 -12.60
CA ALA A 57 14.59 3.54 -13.47
C ALA A 57 15.90 3.91 -12.75
N ALA A 58 15.84 4.35 -11.49
CA ALA A 58 17.03 4.67 -10.70
C ALA A 58 17.91 3.45 -10.42
N ASP A 59 17.30 2.31 -10.06
CA ASP A 59 18.01 1.06 -9.81
C ASP A 59 18.67 0.51 -11.09
N MET A 60 18.04 0.74 -12.25
CA MET A 60 18.52 0.27 -13.56
C MET A 60 19.42 1.27 -14.31
N ALA A 61 19.51 2.53 -13.88
CA ALA A 61 20.23 3.58 -14.60
C ALA A 61 21.72 3.28 -14.81
N VAL A 62 22.45 2.90 -13.75
CA VAL A 62 23.89 2.58 -13.88
C VAL A 62 24.14 1.33 -14.72
N PRO A 63 23.44 0.19 -14.49
CA PRO A 63 23.62 -1.00 -15.31
C PRO A 63 23.42 -0.82 -16.83
N PHE A 64 22.53 0.09 -17.25
CA PHE A 64 22.22 0.27 -18.67
C PHE A 64 22.93 1.45 -19.34
N THR A 65 23.25 2.49 -18.58
CA THR A 65 23.74 3.76 -19.16
C THR A 65 25.16 4.11 -18.72
N GLU A 66 25.70 3.36 -17.75
CA GLU A 66 27.00 3.62 -17.13
C GLU A 66 27.14 5.05 -16.58
N ASN A 67 26.01 5.74 -16.35
CA ASN A 67 25.97 7.15 -15.99
C ASN A 67 25.45 7.34 -14.56
N ALA A 68 26.38 7.58 -13.63
CA ALA A 68 26.06 7.85 -12.23
C ALA A 68 25.28 9.17 -12.02
N ARG A 69 25.46 10.17 -12.90
CA ARG A 69 24.69 11.42 -12.86
C ARG A 69 23.21 11.14 -13.15
N LEU A 70 22.94 10.36 -14.20
CA LEU A 70 21.58 9.97 -14.56
C LEU A 70 20.91 9.17 -13.44
N GLN A 71 21.65 8.29 -12.76
CA GLN A 71 21.14 7.59 -11.59
C GLN A 71 20.73 8.56 -10.47
N ALA A 72 21.58 9.53 -10.12
CA ALA A 72 21.25 10.53 -9.12
C ALA A 72 20.01 11.36 -9.50
N ASP A 73 19.87 11.72 -10.78
CA ASP A 73 18.71 12.44 -11.30
C ASP A 73 17.42 11.59 -11.18
N MET A 74 17.50 10.27 -11.44
CA MET A 74 16.37 9.35 -11.28
C MET A 74 16.00 9.14 -9.81
N TRP A 75 16.97 9.13 -8.90
CA TRP A 75 16.69 9.12 -7.46
C TRP A 75 15.97 10.39 -6.99
N ALA A 76 16.41 11.55 -7.45
CA ALA A 76 15.73 12.81 -7.15
C ALA A 76 14.30 12.85 -7.73
N LEU A 77 14.08 12.25 -8.90
CA LEU A 77 12.74 12.10 -9.46
C LEU A 77 11.87 11.16 -8.62
N TYR A 78 12.42 10.02 -8.18
CA TYR A 78 11.74 9.09 -7.30
C TYR A 78 11.29 9.75 -6.00
N ASP A 79 12.17 10.49 -5.32
CA ASP A 79 11.84 11.14 -4.05
C ASP A 79 10.69 12.14 -4.19
N ARG A 80 10.70 12.96 -5.25
CA ARG A 80 9.59 13.88 -5.56
C ARG A 80 8.27 13.14 -5.81
N LYS A 81 8.31 12.04 -6.58
CA LYS A 81 7.11 11.24 -6.87
C LYS A 81 6.59 10.52 -5.64
N LEU A 82 7.47 10.11 -4.74
CA LEU A 82 7.10 9.52 -3.47
C LEU A 82 6.40 10.54 -2.56
N GLU A 83 6.91 11.76 -2.47
CA GLU A 83 6.28 12.86 -1.73
C GLU A 83 4.90 13.22 -2.29
N GLU A 84 4.78 13.36 -3.63
CA GLU A 84 3.50 13.61 -4.30
C GLU A 84 2.48 12.49 -4.02
N ALA A 85 2.90 11.23 -4.11
CA ALA A 85 2.06 10.07 -3.84
C ALA A 85 1.60 10.05 -2.37
N ALA A 86 2.54 10.24 -1.43
CA ALA A 86 2.25 10.27 0.00
C ALA A 86 1.32 11.42 0.39
N ALA A 87 1.49 12.61 -0.21
CA ALA A 87 0.61 13.75 0.03
C ALA A 87 -0.82 13.46 -0.47
N ARG A 88 -0.97 12.88 -1.66
CA ARG A 88 -2.29 12.53 -2.23
C ARG A 88 -2.99 11.44 -1.44
N ASP A 89 -2.28 10.38 -1.07
CA ASP A 89 -2.82 9.29 -0.27
C ASP A 89 -3.15 9.78 1.16
N GLY A 90 -2.33 10.67 1.72
CA GLY A 90 -2.58 11.34 3.00
C GLY A 90 -3.81 12.25 2.99
N MET A 91 -4.14 12.85 1.84
CA MET A 91 -5.41 13.58 1.66
C MET A 91 -6.62 12.64 1.59
N GLN A 92 -6.48 11.45 0.99
CA GLN A 92 -7.54 10.43 1.01
C GLN A 92 -7.72 9.81 2.41
N GLY A 93 -6.65 9.75 3.22
CA GLY A 93 -6.65 9.21 4.58
C GLY A 93 -7.02 10.20 5.68
N ARG A 94 -7.35 11.46 5.37
CA ARG A 94 -7.71 12.46 6.40
C ARG A 94 -9.12 12.21 6.93
N ASN A 95 -9.20 11.33 7.93
CA ASN A 95 -10.13 11.30 9.05
C ASN A 95 -11.43 12.11 8.87
N GLU A 96 -12.39 11.59 8.10
CA GLU A 96 -13.78 11.83 8.48
C GLU A 96 -13.97 11.16 9.84
N LYS A 97 -14.00 11.95 10.90
CA LYS A 97 -14.68 11.52 12.12
C LYS A 97 -16.10 11.23 11.69
N PHE A 98 -16.50 9.96 11.72
CA PHE A 98 -17.90 9.58 11.68
C PHE A 98 -18.58 10.30 12.84
N ASN A 99 -19.20 11.45 12.56
CA ASN A 99 -20.13 12.09 13.48
C ASN A 99 -21.47 11.39 13.25
N GLU A 100 -21.72 10.36 14.06
CA GLU A 100 -23.06 9.81 14.23
C GLU A 100 -23.91 10.86 14.95
N GLY A 101 -25.00 11.28 14.29
CA GLY A 101 -26.02 12.17 14.86
C GLY A 101 -27.10 11.41 15.61
#